data_AF-A0A5N7DJ49-F1
#
_entry.id   AF-A0A5N7DJ49-F1
#
_cell.length_a   1.000
_cell.length_b   1.000
_cell.length_c   1.000
_cell.angle_alpha   90.00
_cell.angle_beta   90.00
_cell.angle_gamma   90.00
#
_symmetry.space_group_name_H-M   'P 1'
#
loop_
_entity.id
_entity.type
_entity.pdbx_description
1 polymer ?
#
loop_
_entity_poly.entity_id
_entity_poly.type
_entity_poly.pdbx_seq_one_letter_code
_entity_poly.pdbx_strand_id
1 'polypeptide(L)'
;MVGAINRYCCSFQCLFHSSPLFDQGTTSLQPRVLVPSLGERIHDANTGKRGRELQKGGIRALLFDRSPGSFYPSHSNTILFHMASGTAYRCEKPCRETLDYYLSPDDSKPAVMLYKAPPPKKSRINPKYTPLLDRLPLEIVHLILLNLDLPSLGRLRRVSTRGRCLVESLPAYSLLRALASDTLRMMDITKCASYFPIGRLFTEFCHPWCRTCTDFGPFLYFPTLTRSCYKCSYLRPEYEVAPMRDICLKFALTLADIHRSKLPIIYHPEKPPHHLMDVARAKAVGIKLHGSKKEMERAYQTRRKEYERDYQRRVQEWQTRRHQGTHTGGRPRRRWNPKPLVENDGEPSWRLQASVAFPYWDSRTRTLEPGTYCRACTYHWEEGNADDWRRMETIFHLHPPSREAYYRAFLEADLPQHFLHCVAMKQNYNFRVERLSPTERLFKRKGTDFIVGHKNNTDA
;
A
#
# COMPACT_ATOMS: atom_id res chain seq x y z
N MET A 1 23.12 -49.09 -9.83
CA MET A 1 24.16 -48.31 -10.52
C MET A 1 23.53 -47.60 -11.70
N VAL A 2 23.60 -46.27 -11.69
CA VAL A 2 23.63 -45.32 -12.82
C VAL A 2 22.63 -45.51 -14.00
N GLY A 3 21.83 -44.47 -14.25
CA GLY A 3 21.66 -43.99 -15.64
C GLY A 3 20.24 -43.81 -16.16
N ALA A 4 19.57 -42.74 -15.72
CA ALA A 4 18.56 -42.06 -16.51
C ALA A 4 19.22 -41.22 -17.62
N ILE A 5 18.55 -40.99 -18.75
CA ILE A 5 18.23 -39.67 -19.34
C ILE A 5 17.73 -39.78 -20.79
N ASN A 6 16.54 -39.21 -20.98
CA ASN A 6 15.96 -38.50 -22.12
C ASN A 6 16.32 -38.87 -23.58
N ARG A 7 15.25 -39.17 -24.32
CA ARG A 7 14.94 -38.47 -25.57
C ARG A 7 13.59 -37.78 -25.38
N TYR A 8 13.48 -36.52 -25.75
CA TYR A 8 12.45 -35.99 -26.66
C TYR A 8 12.72 -34.49 -26.86
N CYS A 9 13.05 -34.18 -28.10
CA CYS A 9 13.20 -32.83 -28.63
C CYS A 9 11.94 -32.50 -29.44
N CYS A 10 11.60 -31.21 -29.45
CA CYS A 10 10.73 -30.50 -30.39
C CYS A 10 9.25 -30.91 -30.48
N SER A 11 8.37 -29.97 -30.13
CA SER A 11 7.54 -29.27 -31.12
C SER A 11 6.92 -28.01 -30.52
N PHE A 12 7.27 -26.87 -31.09
CA PHE A 12 6.58 -25.59 -30.97
C PHE A 12 5.36 -25.61 -31.88
N GLN A 13 4.18 -25.26 -31.38
CA GLN A 13 3.10 -24.79 -32.25
C GLN A 13 2.12 -23.87 -31.50
N CYS A 14 1.78 -22.79 -32.22
CA CYS A 14 0.85 -21.72 -31.87
C CYS A 14 -0.54 -22.23 -31.50
N LEU A 15 -1.18 -21.62 -30.49
CA LEU A 15 -2.64 -21.51 -30.43
C LEU A 15 -3.07 -20.14 -29.88
N PHE A 16 -3.60 -19.33 -30.80
CA PHE A 16 -4.60 -18.29 -30.55
C PHE A 16 -5.95 -18.95 -30.21
N HIS A 17 -6.79 -18.22 -29.47
CA HIS A 17 -8.23 -18.43 -29.25
C HIS A 17 -8.68 -19.67 -28.45
N SER A 18 -9.22 -19.44 -27.25
CA SER A 18 -10.58 -19.89 -26.89
C SER A 18 -11.05 -19.28 -25.55
N SER A 19 -12.16 -18.54 -25.62
CA SER A 19 -13.08 -18.29 -24.50
C SER A 19 -13.84 -19.58 -24.14
N PRO A 20 -14.49 -19.61 -22.96
CA PRO A 20 -15.87 -20.11 -22.89
C PRO A 20 -16.77 -19.12 -22.12
N LEU A 21 -17.84 -18.57 -22.72
CA LEU A 21 -19.23 -19.09 -22.65
C LEU A 21 -19.65 -19.42 -21.21
N PHE A 22 -20.19 -18.46 -20.44
CA PHE A 22 -21.63 -18.12 -20.34
C PHE A 22 -22.55 -19.33 -20.31
N ASP A 23 -23.04 -19.66 -19.12
CA ASP A 23 -24.27 -20.42 -18.93
C ASP A 23 -25.26 -19.55 -18.13
N GLN A 24 -26.49 -19.51 -18.63
CA GLN A 24 -27.57 -18.63 -18.20
C GLN A 24 -28.40 -19.31 -17.10
N GLY A 25 -28.60 -18.62 -15.99
CA GLY A 25 -29.55 -19.02 -14.95
C GLY A 25 -30.33 -17.79 -14.47
N THR A 26 -31.45 -17.50 -15.12
CA THR A 26 -32.44 -16.51 -14.71
C THR A 26 -33.13 -16.93 -13.41
N THR A 27 -33.15 -16.04 -12.41
CA THR A 27 -34.32 -15.88 -11.51
C THR A 27 -34.24 -14.54 -10.80
N SER A 28 -35.22 -13.68 -11.10
CA SER A 28 -35.49 -12.44 -10.38
C SER A 28 -35.90 -12.76 -8.95
N LEU A 29 -35.52 -11.93 -7.97
CA LEU A 29 -36.35 -11.58 -6.81
C LEU A 29 -35.71 -10.41 -6.05
N GLN A 30 -36.51 -9.36 -5.83
CA GLN A 30 -36.17 -8.13 -5.10
C GLN A 30 -35.96 -8.39 -3.60
N PRO A 31 -35.14 -7.60 -2.88
CA PRO A 31 -35.14 -7.62 -1.42
C PRO A 31 -36.21 -6.69 -0.85
N ARG A 32 -37.17 -7.28 -0.11
CA ARG A 32 -38.04 -6.59 0.84
C ARG A 32 -37.26 -6.22 2.10
N VAL A 33 -37.38 -4.96 2.50
CA VAL A 33 -36.92 -4.43 3.79
C VAL A 33 -37.91 -4.87 4.87
N LEU A 34 -37.42 -5.57 5.89
CA LEU A 34 -38.16 -5.90 7.12
C LEU A 34 -37.45 -5.23 8.30
N VAL A 35 -38.13 -4.24 8.87
CA VAL A 35 -37.77 -3.56 10.12
C VAL A 35 -38.37 -4.38 11.27
N PRO A 36 -37.63 -4.72 12.35
CA PRO A 36 -38.24 -5.14 13.60
C PRO A 36 -38.38 -3.95 14.55
N SER A 37 -39.63 -3.65 14.87
CA SER A 37 -40.08 -2.90 16.04
C SER A 37 -39.85 -3.70 17.31
N LEU A 38 -39.34 -3.06 18.36
CA LEU A 38 -39.53 -3.51 19.74
C LEU A 38 -39.55 -2.27 20.65
N GLY A 39 -40.76 -1.89 21.03
CA GLY A 39 -41.01 -1.07 22.21
C GLY A 39 -41.18 -1.99 23.42
N GLU A 40 -40.74 -1.49 24.57
CA GLU A 40 -41.45 -1.42 25.86
C GLU A 40 -40.39 -1.22 26.97
N ARG A 41 -40.43 -0.08 27.69
CA ARG A 41 -41.13 0.14 29.00
C ARG A 41 -40.39 -0.65 30.11
N ILE A 42 -39.99 -0.13 31.29
CA ILE A 42 -40.53 0.86 32.23
C ILE A 42 -39.41 1.21 33.26
N HIS A 43 -39.39 2.44 33.81
CA HIS A 43 -39.45 2.79 35.25
C HIS A 43 -38.63 4.01 35.71
N ASP A 44 -39.41 4.92 36.30
CA ASP A 44 -39.09 6.18 36.96
C ASP A 44 -38.16 6.07 38.18
N ALA A 45 -37.45 7.17 38.49
CA ALA A 45 -37.46 7.76 39.83
C ALA A 45 -36.82 9.16 39.84
N ASN A 46 -37.61 10.13 40.32
CA ASN A 46 -37.26 11.50 40.70
C ASN A 46 -36.22 11.55 41.85
N THR A 47 -35.38 12.61 41.88
CA THR A 47 -35.15 13.47 43.07
C THR A 47 -34.31 14.72 42.76
N GLY A 48 -34.93 15.90 42.85
CA GLY A 48 -34.60 16.91 43.86
C GLY A 48 -33.34 17.80 43.78
N LYS A 49 -33.57 19.09 43.46
CA LYS A 49 -33.14 20.32 44.18
C LYS A 49 -31.64 20.71 44.25
N ARG A 50 -31.28 21.85 43.64
CA ARG A 50 -31.04 23.20 44.24
C ARG A 50 -30.28 24.09 43.25
N GLY A 51 -30.73 25.34 43.11
CA GLY A 51 -30.20 26.30 42.14
C GLY A 51 -29.22 27.33 42.70
N ARG A 52 -28.86 28.26 41.80
CA ARG A 52 -28.66 29.72 41.95
C ARG A 52 -28.16 30.21 40.58
N GLU A 53 -28.95 30.94 39.82
CA GLU A 53 -29.25 32.37 39.91
C GLU A 53 -28.31 33.25 39.07
N LEU A 54 -28.98 34.15 38.33
CA LEU A 54 -28.58 35.50 37.92
C LEU A 54 -27.91 35.68 36.53
N GLN A 55 -28.80 36.06 35.60
CA GLN A 55 -28.88 37.41 34.97
C GLN A 55 -27.69 37.84 34.11
N LYS A 56 -27.80 38.48 32.94
CA LYS A 56 -28.78 39.27 32.18
C LYS A 56 -28.16 39.32 30.76
N GLY A 57 -28.81 39.49 29.62
CA GLY A 57 -30.14 39.96 29.25
C GLY A 57 -30.09 40.43 27.79
N GLY A 58 -31.25 40.54 27.15
CA GLY A 58 -31.47 41.54 26.09
C GLY A 58 -31.32 41.11 24.63
N ILE A 59 -32.34 40.43 24.07
CA ILE A 59 -33.39 41.00 23.19
C ILE A 59 -32.85 42.03 22.14
N ARG A 60 -33.04 41.93 20.82
CA ARG A 60 -34.31 41.81 20.07
C ARG A 60 -34.04 41.53 18.58
N ALA A 61 -34.93 40.74 17.99
CA ALA A 61 -35.12 40.66 16.55
C ALA A 61 -35.78 41.93 16.00
N LEU A 62 -35.42 42.30 14.76
CA LEU A 62 -36.25 43.10 13.86
C LEU A 62 -36.25 42.43 12.48
N LEU A 63 -37.45 41.98 12.10
CA LEU A 63 -37.88 41.74 10.74
C LEU A 63 -37.90 43.08 9.99
N PHE A 64 -37.52 43.11 8.70
CA PHE A 64 -38.25 43.87 7.68
C PHE A 64 -37.89 43.42 6.25
N ASP A 65 -38.97 43.22 5.50
CA ASP A 65 -39.24 43.44 4.08
C ASP A 65 -38.65 42.62 2.92
N ARG A 66 -39.61 42.14 2.11
CA ARG A 66 -39.52 41.64 0.74
C ARG A 66 -39.92 42.77 -0.21
N SER A 67 -39.21 42.93 -1.34
CA SER A 67 -39.81 43.13 -2.68
C SER A 67 -38.75 43.05 -3.80
N PRO A 68 -39.16 42.80 -5.06
CA PRO A 68 -38.42 41.96 -6.01
C PRO A 68 -37.71 42.74 -7.12
N GLY A 69 -36.60 42.18 -7.63
CA GLY A 69 -35.89 42.67 -8.81
C GLY A 69 -35.74 41.56 -9.85
N SER A 70 -36.53 41.66 -10.91
CA SER A 70 -36.49 40.84 -12.11
C SER A 70 -35.21 41.09 -12.92
N PHE A 71 -34.44 40.04 -13.21
CA PHE A 71 -33.49 40.03 -14.32
C PHE A 71 -33.54 38.65 -14.98
N TYR A 72 -34.14 38.58 -16.18
CA TYR A 72 -33.99 37.46 -17.10
C TYR A 72 -32.60 37.52 -17.74
N PRO A 73 -31.81 36.42 -17.76
CA PRO A 73 -30.77 36.26 -18.75
C PRO A 73 -31.36 35.55 -19.98
N SER A 74 -31.24 36.23 -21.12
CA SER A 74 -31.41 35.70 -22.46
C SER A 74 -30.66 34.37 -22.64
N HIS A 75 -31.40 33.33 -23.01
CA HIS A 75 -30.89 32.06 -23.48
C HIS A 75 -29.92 32.25 -24.65
N SER A 76 -28.64 32.03 -24.38
CA SER A 76 -27.65 31.69 -25.40
C SER A 76 -27.41 30.19 -25.29
N ASN A 77 -28.04 29.43 -26.18
CA ASN A 77 -27.90 27.98 -26.29
C ASN A 77 -26.46 27.62 -26.67
N THR A 78 -25.61 27.38 -25.68
CA THR A 78 -24.34 26.65 -25.85
C THR A 78 -24.02 25.88 -24.57
N ILE A 79 -24.97 25.06 -24.11
CA ILE A 79 -24.78 24.13 -22.99
C ILE A 79 -25.17 22.75 -23.49
N LEU A 80 -24.24 22.05 -24.15
CA LEU A 80 -24.18 20.58 -24.19
C LEU A 80 -22.88 20.08 -24.86
N PHE A 81 -21.72 20.49 -24.37
CA PHE A 81 -20.48 19.71 -24.58
C PHE A 81 -20.01 19.18 -23.23
N HIS A 82 -20.33 17.90 -23.02
CA HIS A 82 -19.68 16.90 -22.16
C HIS A 82 -18.52 17.39 -21.26
N MET A 83 -18.68 17.29 -19.94
CA MET A 83 -17.62 17.48 -18.93
C MET A 83 -16.58 16.33 -18.93
N ALA A 84 -15.98 16.04 -20.07
CA ALA A 84 -14.88 15.07 -20.19
C ALA A 84 -13.50 15.74 -19.98
N SER A 85 -13.46 17.02 -19.60
CA SER A 85 -12.24 17.75 -19.27
C SER A 85 -12.22 18.20 -17.81
N GLY A 86 -11.03 18.20 -17.20
CA GLY A 86 -10.87 18.60 -15.82
C GLY A 86 -9.40 18.81 -15.44
N THR A 87 -9.19 19.38 -14.26
CA THR A 87 -7.84 19.57 -13.70
C THR A 87 -7.40 18.31 -12.96
N ALA A 88 -6.23 17.83 -13.32
CA ALA A 88 -5.58 16.71 -12.68
C ALA A 88 -4.15 17.09 -12.29
N TYR A 89 -3.51 16.27 -11.46
CA TYR A 89 -2.11 16.45 -11.11
C TYR A 89 -1.43 15.10 -10.87
N ARG A 90 -0.11 15.06 -11.08
CA ARG A 90 0.72 13.92 -10.70
C ARG A 90 1.25 14.20 -9.30
N CYS A 91 0.84 13.39 -8.34
CA CYS A 91 1.25 13.58 -6.96
C CYS A 91 2.71 13.17 -6.81
N GLU A 92 3.55 14.07 -6.29
CA GLU A 92 4.95 13.75 -5.98
C GLU A 92 5.04 12.63 -4.93
N LYS A 93 4.10 12.63 -3.98
CA LYS A 93 4.03 11.71 -2.83
C LYS A 93 2.60 11.21 -2.65
N PRO A 94 2.21 10.14 -3.35
CA PRO A 94 0.81 9.72 -3.43
C PRO A 94 0.19 9.30 -2.09
N CYS A 95 0.98 8.87 -1.10
CA CYS A 95 0.48 8.48 0.22
C CYS A 95 1.59 8.55 1.28
N ARG A 96 1.37 9.28 2.39
CA ARG A 96 2.36 9.43 3.47
C ARG A 96 2.50 8.19 4.35
N GLU A 97 1.46 7.38 4.38
CA GLU A 97 1.36 6.14 5.15
C GLU A 97 2.08 4.97 4.46
N THR A 98 2.54 5.16 3.21
CA THR A 98 3.41 4.20 2.52
C THR A 98 4.86 4.34 2.94
N LEU A 99 5.69 3.37 2.56
CA LEU A 99 7.14 3.41 2.71
C LEU A 99 7.73 4.56 1.88
N ASP A 100 7.68 5.77 2.41
CA ASP A 100 8.22 7.00 1.82
C ASP A 100 9.21 7.63 2.81
N TYR A 101 10.47 7.19 2.76
CA TYR A 101 11.51 7.73 3.64
C TYR A 101 12.18 8.92 2.97
N TYR A 102 11.99 10.12 3.54
CA TYR A 102 12.90 11.23 3.32
C TYR A 102 14.26 10.86 3.90
N LEU A 103 15.28 10.84 3.03
CA LEU A 103 16.61 11.21 3.49
C LEU A 103 16.47 12.52 4.27
N SER A 104 17.01 12.57 5.48
CA SER A 104 17.41 13.86 6.04
C SER A 104 18.16 14.62 4.93
N PRO A 105 17.98 15.95 4.75
CA PRO A 105 18.78 16.72 3.79
C PRO A 105 20.29 16.48 3.93
N ASP A 106 20.73 16.05 5.13
CA ASP A 106 22.09 15.67 5.49
C ASP A 106 22.53 14.29 4.95
N ASP A 107 21.59 13.38 4.66
CA ASP A 107 21.84 12.04 4.10
C ASP A 107 21.83 12.05 2.56
N SER A 108 22.42 13.09 1.97
CA SER A 108 22.57 13.34 0.53
C SER A 108 23.47 12.33 -0.20
N LYS A 109 23.41 11.04 0.16
CA LYS A 109 23.90 9.97 -0.72
C LYS A 109 22.83 9.72 -1.78
N PRO A 110 23.07 10.09 -3.05
CA PRO A 110 22.11 9.81 -4.11
C PRO A 110 21.85 8.30 -4.17
N ALA A 111 20.59 7.93 -4.38
CA ALA A 111 20.12 6.53 -4.57
C ALA A 111 20.96 5.76 -5.61
N VAL A 112 21.63 6.50 -6.50
CA VAL A 112 22.58 6.05 -7.51
C VAL A 112 23.76 5.24 -6.95
N MET A 113 24.05 5.26 -5.64
CA MET A 113 25.16 4.51 -5.04
C MET A 113 24.85 3.04 -4.71
N LEU A 114 23.59 2.60 -4.64
CA LEU A 114 23.24 1.27 -4.12
C LEU A 114 23.79 0.11 -4.95
N TYR A 115 24.18 0.38 -6.20
CA TYR A 115 24.80 -0.61 -7.07
C TYR A 115 25.92 -0.02 -7.93
N LYS A 116 26.66 1.01 -7.50
CA LYS A 116 27.86 1.38 -8.28
C LYS A 116 28.87 0.23 -8.20
N ALA A 117 29.10 -0.42 -9.33
CA ALA A 117 30.27 -1.27 -9.47
C ALA A 117 31.51 -0.36 -9.41
N PRO A 118 32.62 -0.79 -8.77
CA PRO A 118 33.88 -0.06 -8.80
C PRO A 118 34.24 0.37 -10.24
N PRO A 119 34.95 1.49 -10.42
CA PRO A 119 35.45 1.87 -11.74
C PRO A 119 36.29 0.70 -12.30
N PRO A 120 36.17 0.41 -13.61
CA PRO A 120 36.86 -0.71 -14.21
C PRO A 120 38.37 -0.54 -14.03
N LYS A 121 38.99 -1.34 -13.16
CA LYS A 121 40.45 -1.44 -13.10
C LYS A 121 40.89 -2.30 -14.28
N LYS A 122 41.83 -1.81 -15.09
CA LYS A 122 42.49 -2.62 -16.12
C LYS A 122 43.32 -3.71 -15.42
N SER A 123 42.73 -4.88 -15.21
CA SER A 123 43.46 -6.04 -14.69
C SER A 123 44.27 -6.67 -15.82
N ARG A 124 45.60 -6.78 -15.65
CA ARG A 124 46.49 -7.58 -16.49
C ARG A 124 46.36 -9.09 -16.17
N ILE A 125 45.12 -9.58 -15.99
CA ILE A 125 44.88 -11.00 -15.73
C ILE A 125 44.44 -11.61 -17.06
N ASN A 126 45.28 -12.49 -17.57
CA ASN A 126 45.01 -13.32 -18.74
C ASN A 126 44.00 -14.41 -18.30
N PRO A 127 42.69 -14.33 -18.64
CA PRO A 127 41.75 -15.34 -18.20
C PRO A 127 41.92 -16.53 -19.14
N LYS A 128 42.61 -17.59 -18.67
CA LYS A 128 42.70 -18.89 -19.37
C LYS A 128 41.34 -19.62 -19.52
N TYR A 129 40.26 -19.04 -18.99
CA TYR A 129 38.91 -19.59 -19.04
C TYR A 129 37.97 -18.57 -19.66
N THR A 130 37.28 -18.97 -20.74
CA THR A 130 36.08 -18.28 -21.20
C THR A 130 34.97 -18.51 -20.17
N PRO A 131 34.48 -17.46 -19.48
CA PRO A 131 33.33 -17.57 -18.59
C PRO A 131 32.16 -18.25 -19.32
N LEU A 132 31.40 -19.10 -18.63
CA LEU A 132 30.21 -19.77 -19.18
C LEU A 132 29.25 -18.79 -19.88
N LEU A 133 29.14 -17.57 -19.35
CA LEU A 133 28.29 -16.50 -19.91
C LEU A 133 28.73 -16.02 -21.30
N ASP A 134 29.99 -16.21 -21.68
CA ASP A 134 30.52 -15.80 -22.99
C ASP A 134 30.28 -16.85 -24.08
N ARG A 135 29.76 -18.03 -23.72
CA ARG A 135 29.38 -19.09 -24.67
C ARG A 135 27.88 -19.12 -24.98
N LEU A 136 27.09 -18.30 -24.29
CA LEU A 136 25.64 -18.27 -24.41
C LEU A 136 25.20 -17.08 -25.29
N PRO A 137 24.17 -17.25 -26.14
CA PRO A 137 23.51 -16.13 -26.80
C PRO A 137 23.00 -15.10 -25.78
N LEU A 138 22.98 -13.82 -26.17
CA LEU A 138 22.64 -12.72 -25.28
C LEU A 138 21.23 -12.88 -24.68
N GLU A 139 20.31 -13.40 -25.47
CA GLU A 139 18.92 -13.65 -25.09
C GLU A 139 18.85 -14.68 -23.96
N ILE A 140 19.63 -15.76 -24.05
CA ILE A 140 19.71 -16.78 -23.00
C ILE A 140 20.34 -16.21 -21.74
N VAL A 141 21.39 -15.38 -21.88
CA VAL A 141 21.97 -14.67 -20.74
C VAL A 141 20.91 -13.77 -20.10
N HIS A 142 20.16 -12.99 -20.87
CA HIS A 142 19.10 -12.13 -20.34
C HIS A 142 18.00 -12.92 -19.63
N LEU A 143 17.59 -14.08 -20.15
CA LEU A 143 16.65 -14.98 -19.46
C LEU A 143 17.21 -15.46 -18.11
N ILE A 144 18.50 -15.81 -18.04
CA ILE A 144 19.15 -16.16 -16.78
C ILE A 144 19.13 -14.96 -15.82
N LEU A 145 19.52 -13.77 -16.30
CA LEU A 145 19.56 -12.56 -15.49
C LEU A 145 18.18 -12.12 -14.98
N LEU A 146 17.11 -12.34 -15.76
CA LEU A 146 15.73 -12.06 -15.34
C LEU A 146 15.29 -12.91 -14.15
N ASN A 147 15.90 -14.07 -13.95
CA ASN A 147 15.64 -14.96 -12.82
C ASN A 147 16.52 -14.68 -11.59
N LEU A 148 17.41 -13.68 -11.64
CA LEU A 148 18.21 -13.25 -10.51
C LEU A 148 17.53 -12.13 -9.72
N ASP A 149 17.76 -12.11 -8.42
CA ASP A 149 17.37 -11.00 -7.56
C ASP A 149 18.30 -9.78 -7.74
N LEU A 150 17.84 -8.61 -7.28
CA LEU A 150 18.60 -7.36 -7.41
C LEU A 150 19.99 -7.43 -6.75
N PRO A 151 20.15 -7.96 -5.52
CA PRO A 151 21.46 -8.14 -4.90
C PRO A 151 22.42 -9.03 -5.71
N SER A 152 21.93 -10.11 -6.31
CA SER A 152 22.73 -11.04 -7.11
C SER A 152 23.17 -10.41 -8.42
N LEU A 153 22.31 -9.63 -9.07
CA LEU A 153 22.69 -8.79 -10.20
C LEU A 153 23.75 -7.76 -9.79
N GLY A 154 23.58 -7.12 -8.64
CA GLY A 154 24.55 -6.19 -8.07
C GLY A 154 25.93 -6.84 -7.82
N ARG A 155 25.94 -8.08 -7.31
CA ARG A 155 27.17 -8.88 -7.13
C ARG A 155 27.80 -9.23 -8.47
N LEU A 156 27.01 -9.70 -9.45
CA LEU A 156 27.51 -10.06 -10.78
C LEU A 156 28.19 -8.88 -11.49
N ARG A 157 27.63 -7.67 -11.36
CA ARG A 157 28.23 -6.42 -11.88
C ARG A 157 29.61 -6.12 -11.30
N ARG A 158 29.96 -6.67 -10.13
CA ARG A 158 31.24 -6.45 -9.46
C ARG A 158 32.28 -7.54 -9.76
N VAL A 159 31.88 -8.65 -10.37
CA VAL A 159 32.79 -9.77 -10.67
C VAL A 159 33.72 -9.45 -11.83
N SER A 160 33.21 -8.86 -12.91
CA SER A 160 34.00 -8.51 -14.09
C SER A 160 33.38 -7.37 -14.90
N THR A 161 34.20 -6.69 -15.72
CA THR A 161 33.71 -5.68 -16.68
C THR A 161 32.67 -6.26 -17.62
N ARG A 162 32.83 -7.53 -18.04
CA ARG A 162 31.88 -8.23 -18.90
C ARG A 162 30.55 -8.49 -18.19
N GLY A 163 30.58 -8.99 -16.95
CA GLY A 163 29.38 -9.20 -16.14
C GLY A 163 28.62 -7.89 -15.90
N ARG A 164 29.35 -6.79 -15.70
CA ARG A 164 28.76 -5.45 -15.64
C ARG A 164 28.04 -5.08 -16.94
N CYS A 165 28.69 -5.23 -18.10
CA CYS A 165 28.09 -4.92 -19.40
C CYS A 165 26.83 -5.77 -19.66
N LEU A 166 26.85 -7.06 -19.32
CA LEU A 166 25.70 -7.95 -19.49
C LEU A 166 24.50 -7.51 -18.65
N VAL A 167 24.71 -7.19 -17.37
CA VAL A 167 23.61 -6.69 -16.52
C VAL A 167 23.12 -5.31 -16.96
N GLU A 168 24.02 -4.42 -17.36
CA GLU A 168 23.64 -3.09 -17.86
C GLU A 168 22.94 -3.14 -19.22
N SER A 169 23.16 -4.19 -20.02
CA SER A 169 22.46 -4.44 -21.28
C SER A 169 21.04 -5.01 -21.11
N LEU A 170 20.66 -5.45 -19.91
CA LEU A 170 19.33 -6.01 -19.64
C LEU A 170 18.29 -4.87 -19.56
N PRO A 171 17.32 -4.78 -20.49
CA PRO A 171 16.36 -3.67 -20.53
C PRO A 171 15.55 -3.52 -19.25
N ALA A 172 15.15 -4.64 -18.64
CA ALA A 172 14.42 -4.65 -17.37
C ALA A 172 15.21 -3.94 -16.26
N TYR A 173 16.51 -4.22 -16.15
CA TYR A 173 17.38 -3.60 -15.16
C TYR A 173 17.60 -2.12 -15.44
N SER A 174 17.90 -1.76 -16.69
CA SER A 174 18.18 -0.37 -17.06
C SER A 174 16.96 0.53 -16.88
N LEU A 175 15.77 0.08 -17.29
CA LEU A 175 14.52 0.84 -17.17
C LEU A 175 14.11 1.01 -15.71
N LEU A 176 14.12 -0.06 -14.91
CA LEU A 176 13.80 0.03 -13.47
C LEU A 176 14.76 0.98 -12.74
N ARG A 177 16.06 0.91 -13.07
CA ARG A 177 17.06 1.81 -12.47
C ARG A 177 16.83 3.26 -12.85
N ALA A 178 16.38 3.53 -14.08
CA ALA A 178 16.17 4.89 -14.57
C ALA A 178 14.83 5.49 -14.11
N LEU A 179 13.77 4.68 -14.05
CA LEU A 179 12.39 5.15 -13.93
C LEU A 179 11.70 4.77 -12.62
N ALA A 180 12.27 3.83 -11.84
CA ALA A 180 11.72 3.37 -10.56
C ALA A 180 12.81 3.28 -9.47
N SER A 181 13.80 4.19 -9.49
CA SER A 181 14.95 4.18 -8.59
C SER A 181 14.56 4.23 -7.11
N ASP A 182 13.51 4.96 -6.78
CA ASP A 182 13.06 5.14 -5.39
C ASP A 182 12.46 3.85 -4.84
N THR A 183 11.68 3.12 -5.65
CA THR A 183 11.19 1.79 -5.31
C THR A 183 12.35 0.82 -5.09
N LEU A 184 13.33 0.79 -6.00
CA LEU A 184 14.52 -0.08 -5.84
C LEU A 184 15.31 0.24 -4.58
N ARG A 185 15.41 1.54 -4.24
CA ARG A 185 16.03 2.00 -3.00
C ARG A 185 15.27 1.50 -1.78
N MET A 186 13.95 1.66 -1.76
CA MET A 186 13.13 1.19 -0.64
C MET A 186 13.20 -0.33 -0.49
N MET A 187 13.26 -1.09 -1.59
CA MET A 187 13.48 -2.53 -1.54
C MET A 187 14.83 -2.90 -0.91
N ASP A 188 15.90 -2.12 -1.11
CA ASP A 188 17.19 -2.36 -0.47
C ASP A 188 17.20 -1.99 1.02
N ILE A 189 16.62 -0.83 1.38
CA ILE A 189 16.50 -0.38 2.78
C ILE A 189 15.71 -1.40 3.59
N THR A 190 14.57 -1.83 3.06
CA THR A 190 13.69 -2.82 3.71
C THR A 190 14.16 -4.26 3.58
N LYS A 191 15.29 -4.49 2.90
CA LYS A 191 15.86 -5.82 2.58
C LYS A 191 14.93 -6.75 1.79
N CYS A 192 13.91 -6.19 1.13
CA CYS A 192 12.97 -6.93 0.29
C CYS A 192 13.54 -7.30 -1.09
N ALA A 193 14.63 -6.66 -1.52
CA ALA A 193 15.25 -6.86 -2.83
C ALA A 193 15.74 -8.29 -3.13
N SER A 194 15.93 -9.12 -2.10
CA SER A 194 16.49 -10.49 -2.20
C SER A 194 15.42 -11.59 -2.37
N TYR A 195 14.14 -11.29 -2.16
CA TYR A 195 13.10 -12.31 -2.18
C TYR A 195 12.56 -12.62 -3.57
N PHE A 196 12.80 -11.74 -4.54
CA PHE A 196 12.15 -11.83 -5.85
C PHE A 196 13.12 -11.62 -7.01
N PRO A 197 12.92 -12.35 -8.12
CA PRO A 197 13.69 -12.13 -9.34
C PRO A 197 13.27 -10.81 -10.01
N ILE A 198 14.22 -10.16 -10.68
CA ILE A 198 13.97 -8.87 -11.35
C ILE A 198 12.90 -8.98 -12.44
N GLY A 199 12.77 -10.13 -13.11
CA GLY A 199 11.74 -10.34 -14.13
C GLY A 199 10.32 -10.22 -13.59
N ARG A 200 10.08 -10.67 -12.34
CA ARG A 200 8.79 -10.49 -11.66
C ARG A 200 8.54 -9.02 -11.36
N LEU A 201 9.55 -8.30 -10.87
CA LEU A 201 9.44 -6.85 -10.62
C LEU A 201 9.15 -6.09 -11.91
N PHE A 202 9.82 -6.44 -13.01
CA PHE A 202 9.60 -5.81 -14.31
C PHE A 202 8.22 -6.13 -14.90
N THR A 203 7.68 -7.33 -14.62
CA THR A 203 6.30 -7.67 -14.98
C THR A 203 5.30 -6.77 -14.26
N GLU A 204 5.48 -6.53 -12.97
CA GLU A 204 4.64 -5.56 -12.24
C GLU A 204 4.90 -4.12 -12.72
N PHE A 205 6.12 -3.78 -13.15
CA PHE A 205 6.43 -2.46 -13.69
C PHE A 205 5.64 -2.17 -14.98
N CYS A 206 5.43 -3.20 -15.80
CA CYS A 206 4.67 -3.12 -17.05
C CYS A 206 3.18 -3.50 -16.88
N HIS A 207 2.68 -3.56 -15.66
CA HIS A 207 1.27 -3.80 -15.37
C HIS A 207 0.68 -2.55 -14.71
N PRO A 208 -0.47 -2.00 -15.16
CA PRO A 208 -1.02 -0.79 -14.55
C PRO A 208 -1.99 -1.07 -13.40
N TRP A 209 -2.67 -2.22 -13.41
CA TRP A 209 -3.84 -2.46 -12.56
C TRP A 209 -3.49 -3.03 -11.19
N CYS A 210 -4.36 -2.80 -10.22
CA CYS A 210 -4.36 -3.50 -8.95
C CYS A 210 -4.59 -4.99 -9.17
N ARG A 211 -3.89 -5.87 -8.43
CA ARG A 211 -4.10 -7.33 -8.53
C ARG A 211 -5.40 -7.83 -7.88
N THR A 212 -6.09 -6.96 -7.14
CA THR A 212 -7.30 -7.31 -6.36
C THR A 212 -8.58 -6.63 -6.87
N CYS A 213 -8.46 -5.50 -7.57
CA CYS A 213 -9.60 -4.77 -8.12
C CYS A 213 -9.24 -4.16 -9.49
N THR A 214 -10.19 -3.46 -10.10
CA THR A 214 -10.03 -2.86 -11.44
C THR A 214 -9.39 -1.47 -11.42
N ASP A 215 -9.06 -0.92 -10.25
CA ASP A 215 -8.42 0.39 -10.16
C ASP A 215 -6.96 0.34 -10.60
N PHE A 216 -6.43 1.48 -11.04
CA PHE A 216 -4.99 1.67 -11.19
C PHE A 216 -4.28 1.37 -9.86
N GLY A 217 -3.18 0.63 -9.92
CA GLY A 217 -2.37 0.27 -8.76
C GLY A 217 -1.12 1.13 -8.68
N PRO A 218 -1.13 2.33 -8.06
CA PRO A 218 0.04 3.19 -7.94
C PRO A 218 1.10 2.67 -6.96
N PHE A 219 0.82 1.56 -6.26
CA PHE A 219 1.72 1.00 -5.25
C PHE A 219 2.18 -0.40 -5.60
N LEU A 220 3.36 -0.76 -5.10
CA LEU A 220 3.88 -2.12 -5.08
C LEU A 220 3.95 -2.61 -3.63
N TYR A 221 3.23 -3.69 -3.33
CA TYR A 221 3.25 -4.35 -2.04
C TYR A 221 4.41 -5.35 -1.97
N PHE A 222 5.38 -5.09 -1.09
CA PHE A 222 6.62 -5.84 -1.03
C PHE A 222 6.48 -7.33 -0.65
N PRO A 223 5.63 -7.74 0.31
CA PRO A 223 5.58 -9.14 0.73
C PRO A 223 5.15 -10.14 -0.34
N THR A 224 4.41 -9.71 -1.37
CA THR A 224 4.01 -10.57 -2.48
C THR A 224 4.54 -10.10 -3.83
N LEU A 225 5.15 -8.90 -3.88
CA LEU A 225 5.56 -8.21 -5.09
C LEU A 225 4.38 -8.08 -6.06
N THR A 226 3.29 -7.48 -5.58
CA THR A 226 2.07 -7.27 -6.37
C THR A 226 1.66 -5.81 -6.36
N ARG A 227 1.12 -5.34 -7.48
CA ARG A 227 0.51 -4.01 -7.53
C ARG A 227 -0.80 -3.93 -6.75
N SER A 228 -1.03 -2.78 -6.13
CA SER A 228 -2.25 -2.49 -5.40
C SER A 228 -2.65 -1.03 -5.46
N CYS A 229 -3.96 -0.78 -5.37
CA CYS A 229 -4.51 0.54 -5.12
C CYS A 229 -4.56 0.85 -3.63
N TYR A 230 -4.69 2.14 -3.28
CA TYR A 230 -4.78 2.58 -1.88
C TYR A 230 -5.88 1.83 -1.11
N LYS A 231 -7.09 1.76 -1.68
CA LYS A 231 -8.25 1.11 -1.06
C LYS A 231 -7.97 -0.35 -0.72
N CYS A 232 -7.42 -1.11 -1.67
CA CYS A 232 -7.08 -2.50 -1.42
C CYS A 232 -5.97 -2.63 -0.37
N SER A 233 -4.85 -1.90 -0.52
CA SER A 233 -3.77 -1.93 0.46
C SER A 233 -4.22 -1.57 1.89
N TYR A 234 -5.23 -0.70 2.01
CA TYR A 234 -5.74 -0.25 3.30
C TYR A 234 -6.77 -1.21 3.91
N LEU A 235 -7.73 -1.72 3.13
CA LEU A 235 -8.86 -2.50 3.67
C LEU A 235 -8.61 -4.00 3.69
N ARG A 236 -7.95 -4.52 2.66
CA ARG A 236 -7.93 -5.95 2.36
C ARG A 236 -6.97 -6.66 3.33
N PRO A 237 -7.41 -7.71 4.06
CA PRO A 237 -6.54 -8.46 4.96
C PRO A 237 -5.30 -9.07 4.26
N GLU A 238 -5.36 -9.26 2.94
CA GLU A 238 -4.27 -9.77 2.12
C GLU A 238 -3.07 -8.82 2.04
N TYR A 239 -3.25 -7.54 2.38
CA TYR A 239 -2.18 -6.52 2.39
C TYR A 239 -1.78 -6.12 3.81
N GLU A 240 -2.32 -6.80 4.82
CA GLU A 240 -2.04 -6.53 6.23
C GLU A 240 -0.64 -7.02 6.60
N VAL A 241 0.13 -6.15 7.24
CA VAL A 241 1.39 -6.50 7.87
C VAL A 241 1.31 -6.23 9.36
N ALA A 242 2.09 -6.97 10.14
CA ALA A 242 2.22 -6.74 11.56
C ALA A 242 3.65 -7.06 12.03
N PRO A 243 4.04 -6.63 13.24
CA PRO A 243 5.35 -6.95 13.77
C PRO A 243 5.57 -8.46 13.83
N MET A 244 6.71 -8.93 13.32
CA MET A 244 7.11 -10.33 13.22
C MET A 244 6.91 -11.07 14.54
N ARG A 245 7.26 -10.44 15.66
CA ARG A 245 7.11 -11.03 17.01
C ARG A 245 5.66 -11.37 17.35
N ASP A 246 4.71 -10.52 16.96
CA ASP A 246 3.29 -10.64 17.28
C ASP A 246 2.67 -11.73 16.40
N ILE A 247 3.08 -11.78 15.12
CA ILE A 247 2.79 -12.86 14.17
C ILE A 247 3.35 -14.22 14.65
N CYS A 248 4.62 -14.27 15.06
CA CYS A 248 5.28 -15.50 15.50
C CYS A 248 4.56 -16.12 16.68
N LEU A 249 4.14 -15.30 17.64
CA LEU A 249 3.28 -15.77 18.70
C LEU A 249 1.96 -16.27 18.15
N LYS A 250 1.21 -15.40 17.45
CA LYS A 250 -0.21 -15.64 17.15
C LYS A 250 -0.41 -16.87 16.28
N PHE A 251 0.52 -17.14 15.38
CA PHE A 251 0.50 -18.32 14.52
C PHE A 251 1.44 -19.43 14.98
N ALA A 252 1.97 -19.31 16.20
CA ALA A 252 2.85 -20.27 16.83
C ALA A 252 4.02 -20.70 15.92
N LEU A 253 4.67 -19.72 15.27
CA LEU A 253 5.83 -19.90 14.40
C LEU A 253 7.13 -19.66 15.17
N THR A 254 8.22 -20.26 14.68
CA THR A 254 9.59 -19.97 15.08
C THR A 254 10.35 -19.28 13.93
N LEU A 255 11.52 -18.69 14.23
CA LEU A 255 12.38 -18.12 13.18
C LEU A 255 12.80 -19.17 12.13
N ALA A 256 13.00 -20.43 12.55
CA ALA A 256 13.32 -21.51 11.64
C ALA A 256 12.17 -21.78 10.64
N ASP A 257 10.92 -21.72 11.09
CA ASP A 257 9.74 -21.91 10.24
C ASP A 257 9.61 -20.79 9.20
N ILE A 258 9.91 -19.55 9.60
CA ILE A 258 9.93 -18.38 8.73
C ILE A 258 10.97 -18.54 7.62
N HIS A 259 12.20 -18.89 8.00
CA HIS A 259 13.30 -19.05 7.05
C HIS A 259 13.06 -20.22 6.09
N ARG A 260 12.58 -21.36 6.60
CA ARG A 260 12.24 -22.55 5.79
C ARG A 260 11.13 -22.25 4.79
N SER A 261 10.15 -21.44 5.19
CA SER A 261 9.01 -21.05 4.35
C SER A 261 9.33 -19.87 3.42
N LYS A 262 10.55 -19.31 3.49
CA LYS A 262 11.00 -18.15 2.70
C LYS A 262 10.03 -16.98 2.76
N LEU A 263 9.46 -16.70 3.93
CA LEU A 263 8.56 -15.57 4.12
C LEU A 263 9.35 -14.26 4.12
N PRO A 264 8.95 -13.25 3.32
CA PRO A 264 9.61 -11.95 3.35
C PRO A 264 9.48 -11.26 4.71
N ILE A 265 10.62 -10.82 5.23
CA ILE A 265 10.70 -9.94 6.40
C ILE A 265 11.01 -8.53 5.89
N ILE A 266 10.14 -7.57 6.23
CA ILE A 266 10.31 -6.16 5.91
C ILE A 266 11.02 -5.49 7.07
N TYR A 267 12.21 -4.96 6.81
CA TYR A 267 12.97 -4.19 7.80
C TYR A 267 12.51 -2.74 7.74
N HIS A 268 11.55 -2.39 8.62
CA HIS A 268 11.01 -1.05 8.67
C HIS A 268 12.06 -0.08 9.23
N PRO A 269 12.36 1.04 8.53
CA PRO A 269 13.47 1.93 8.87
C PRO A 269 13.18 2.85 10.07
N GLU A 270 11.91 3.04 10.43
CA GLU A 270 11.51 3.91 11.55
C GLU A 270 12.04 3.39 12.90
N LYS A 271 12.38 4.32 13.81
CA LYS A 271 12.89 3.99 15.14
C LYS A 271 11.74 3.95 16.16
N PRO A 272 11.68 2.92 17.03
CA PRO A 272 12.57 1.76 17.09
C PRO A 272 12.36 0.82 15.89
N PRO A 273 13.42 0.12 15.41
CA PRO A 273 13.32 -0.70 14.21
C PRO A 273 12.27 -1.80 14.39
N HIS A 274 11.38 -1.89 13.41
CA HIS A 274 10.33 -2.90 13.36
C HIS A 274 10.61 -3.90 12.23
N HIS A 275 10.52 -5.19 12.53
CA HIS A 275 10.47 -6.21 11.49
C HIS A 275 9.01 -6.54 11.25
N LEU A 276 8.49 -6.21 10.07
CA LEU A 276 7.11 -6.46 9.69
C LEU A 276 7.03 -7.70 8.80
N MET A 277 5.89 -8.39 8.85
CA MET A 277 5.60 -9.54 8.01
C MET A 277 4.14 -9.53 7.57
N ASP A 278 3.88 -10.17 6.43
CA ASP A 278 2.55 -10.41 5.88
C ASP A 278 1.75 -11.38 6.78
N VAL A 279 0.62 -10.89 7.28
CA VAL A 279 -0.23 -11.61 8.23
C VAL A 279 -0.87 -12.83 7.57
N ALA A 280 -1.39 -12.68 6.35
CA ALA A 280 -2.11 -13.72 5.63
C ALA A 280 -1.19 -14.91 5.28
N ARG A 281 0.01 -14.63 4.77
CA ARG A 281 1.03 -15.64 4.44
C ARG A 281 1.56 -16.33 5.69
N ALA A 282 1.86 -15.59 6.75
CA ALA A 282 2.33 -16.19 7.99
C ALA A 282 1.25 -17.09 8.62
N LYS A 283 -0.02 -16.68 8.57
CA LYS A 283 -1.15 -17.50 9.00
C LYS A 283 -1.27 -18.79 8.17
N ALA A 284 -1.10 -18.71 6.85
CA ALA A 284 -1.12 -19.89 5.99
C ALA A 284 0.00 -20.88 6.34
N VAL A 285 1.21 -20.37 6.62
CA VAL A 285 2.33 -21.20 7.11
C VAL A 285 2.01 -21.82 8.47
N GLY A 286 1.44 -21.06 9.41
CA GLY A 286 1.03 -21.56 10.72
C GLY A 286 -0.02 -22.67 10.61
N ILE A 287 -1.05 -22.48 9.79
CA ILE A 287 -2.08 -23.51 9.53
C ILE A 287 -1.44 -24.77 8.96
N LYS A 288 -0.52 -24.64 7.99
CA LYS A 288 0.19 -25.77 7.41
C LYS A 288 1.06 -26.51 8.43
N LEU A 289 1.76 -25.77 9.29
CA LEU A 289 2.66 -26.34 10.31
C LEU A 289 1.89 -27.10 11.39
N HIS A 290 0.78 -26.55 11.87
CA HIS A 290 -0.03 -27.13 12.94
C HIS A 290 -1.16 -28.03 12.42
N GLY A 291 -1.26 -28.23 11.11
CA GLY A 291 -2.27 -29.05 10.44
C GLY A 291 -3.66 -28.41 10.30
N SER A 292 -4.07 -27.55 11.24
CA SER A 292 -5.33 -26.81 11.13
C SER A 292 -5.30 -25.45 11.85
N LYS A 293 -6.25 -24.57 11.52
CA LYS A 293 -6.45 -23.29 12.23
C LYS A 293 -6.73 -23.50 13.72
N LYS A 294 -7.44 -24.57 14.09
CA LYS A 294 -7.81 -24.88 15.48
C LYS A 294 -6.60 -25.32 16.29
N GLU A 295 -5.77 -26.19 15.74
CA GLU A 295 -4.52 -26.62 16.39
C GLU A 295 -3.51 -25.48 16.50
N MET A 296 -3.40 -24.64 15.46
CA MET A 296 -2.58 -23.42 15.51
C MET A 296 -3.02 -22.50 16.66
N GLU A 297 -4.33 -22.27 16.82
CA GLU A 297 -4.85 -21.44 17.92
C GLU A 297 -4.60 -22.10 19.29
N ARG A 298 -4.72 -23.43 19.41
CA ARG A 298 -4.36 -24.16 20.65
C ARG A 298 -2.88 -24.01 20.99
N ALA A 299 -1.99 -24.12 20.01
CA ALA A 299 -0.56 -23.91 20.19
C ALA A 299 -0.25 -22.47 20.66
N TYR A 300 -0.92 -21.48 20.07
CA TYR A 300 -0.86 -20.09 20.51
C TYR A 300 -1.29 -19.91 21.98
N GLN A 301 -2.45 -20.46 22.36
CA GLN A 301 -2.94 -20.35 23.73
C GLN A 301 -2.01 -21.05 24.74
N THR A 302 -1.40 -22.17 24.34
CA THR A 302 -0.41 -22.90 25.16
C THR A 302 0.83 -22.02 25.41
N ARG A 303 1.43 -21.47 24.34
CA ARG A 303 2.57 -20.55 24.47
C ARG A 303 2.24 -19.33 25.33
N ARG A 304 1.04 -18.75 25.18
CA ARG A 304 0.61 -17.62 26.03
C ARG A 304 0.55 -18.00 27.51
N LYS A 305 -0.02 -19.17 27.84
CA LYS A 305 -0.11 -19.66 29.22
C LYS A 305 1.28 -19.90 29.80
N GLU A 306 2.22 -20.43 29.02
CA GLU A 306 3.62 -20.60 29.43
C GLU A 306 4.30 -19.25 29.72
N TYR A 307 4.13 -18.25 28.84
CA TYR A 307 4.64 -16.90 29.07
C TYR A 307 4.06 -16.27 30.35
N GLU A 308 2.77 -16.45 30.60
CA GLU A 308 2.14 -15.94 31.81
C GLU A 308 2.68 -16.64 33.06
N ARG A 309 2.82 -17.97 33.03
CA ARG A 309 3.40 -18.76 34.13
C ARG A 309 4.83 -18.32 34.44
N ASP A 310 5.67 -18.12 33.41
CA ASP A 310 7.03 -17.60 33.57
C ASP A 310 7.05 -16.23 34.24
N TYR A 311 6.17 -15.33 33.79
CA TYR A 311 6.05 -14.00 34.37
C TYR A 311 5.63 -14.05 35.85
N GLN A 312 4.60 -14.84 36.18
CA GLN A 312 4.13 -14.99 37.56
C GLN A 312 5.22 -15.58 38.45
N ARG A 313 5.96 -16.59 37.97
CA ARG A 313 7.10 -17.18 38.70
C ARG A 313 8.17 -16.12 39.02
N ARG A 314 8.58 -15.31 38.03
CA ARG A 314 9.55 -14.22 38.25
C ARG A 314 9.05 -13.17 39.23
N VAL A 315 7.75 -12.84 39.19
CA VAL A 315 7.14 -11.90 40.12
C VAL A 315 7.12 -12.45 41.54
N GLN A 316 6.83 -13.73 41.73
CA GLN A 316 6.88 -14.40 43.04
C GLN A 316 8.31 -14.42 43.58
N GLU A 317 9.30 -14.84 42.78
CA GLU A 317 10.71 -14.80 43.17
C GLU A 317 11.16 -13.39 43.57
N TRP A 318 10.73 -12.37 42.83
CA TRP A 318 10.98 -10.97 43.15
C TRP A 318 10.33 -10.56 44.47
N GLN A 319 9.08 -10.95 44.71
CA GLN A 319 8.39 -10.69 45.97
C GLN A 319 9.14 -11.33 47.14
N THR A 320 9.53 -12.61 47.04
CA THR A 320 10.26 -13.33 48.10
C THR A 320 11.57 -12.62 48.45
N ARG A 321 12.38 -12.26 47.45
CA ARG A 321 13.65 -11.54 47.67
C ARG A 321 13.45 -10.15 48.29
N ARG A 322 12.36 -9.46 47.91
CA ARG A 322 11.99 -8.16 48.50
C ARG A 322 11.65 -8.29 49.98
N HIS A 323 10.89 -9.32 50.37
CA HIS A 323 10.57 -9.56 51.79
C HIS A 323 11.81 -9.92 52.62
N GLN A 324 12.78 -10.61 52.03
CA GLN A 324 14.04 -11.01 52.68
C GLN A 324 15.06 -9.86 52.79
N GLY A 325 14.77 -8.65 52.30
CA GLY A 325 15.69 -7.52 52.36
C GLY A 325 16.91 -7.65 51.43
N THR A 326 16.99 -8.69 50.59
CA THR A 326 18.14 -8.98 49.71
C THR A 326 17.98 -8.40 48.30
N HIS A 327 16.92 -7.62 48.04
CA HIS A 327 16.57 -7.17 46.69
C HIS A 327 16.79 -5.68 46.45
N THR A 328 17.55 -5.34 45.40
CA THR A 328 17.88 -3.94 45.01
C THR A 328 17.20 -3.46 43.71
N GLY A 329 16.51 -4.34 42.97
CA GLY A 329 15.92 -4.00 41.66
C GLY A 329 14.41 -3.65 41.66
N GLY A 330 13.91 -3.20 40.50
CA GLY A 330 12.47 -2.99 40.26
C GLY A 330 11.68 -4.29 40.03
N ARG A 331 10.34 -4.22 40.09
CA ARG A 331 9.45 -5.36 39.78
C ARG A 331 9.73 -5.89 38.38
N PRO A 332 9.80 -7.23 38.17
CA PRO A 332 9.97 -7.82 36.86
C PRO A 332 8.90 -7.25 35.93
N ARG A 333 9.34 -6.69 34.81
CA ARG A 333 8.42 -6.30 33.76
C ARG A 333 7.90 -7.56 33.08
N ARG A 334 6.65 -7.53 32.61
CA ARG A 334 6.23 -8.47 31.57
C ARG A 334 7.23 -8.28 30.45
N ARG A 335 7.96 -9.35 30.11
CA ARG A 335 8.90 -9.32 28.99
C ARG A 335 8.16 -8.95 27.70
N TRP A 336 6.84 -9.16 27.69
CA TRP A 336 6.02 -8.89 26.55
C TRP A 336 4.54 -8.76 26.91
N ASN A 337 3.87 -7.82 26.25
CA ASN A 337 2.42 -7.70 26.24
C ASN A 337 1.98 -7.79 24.76
N PRO A 338 1.59 -8.98 24.27
CA PRO A 338 1.22 -9.15 22.87
C PRO A 338 -0.01 -8.32 22.59
N LYS A 339 0.13 -7.37 21.67
CA LYS A 339 -1.01 -6.64 21.16
C LYS A 339 -1.83 -7.61 20.30
N PRO A 340 -3.16 -7.65 20.45
CA PRO A 340 -4.00 -8.37 19.51
C PRO A 340 -3.66 -7.93 18.08
N LEU A 341 -3.63 -8.85 17.12
CA LEU A 341 -3.60 -8.50 15.69
C LEU A 341 -4.94 -7.88 15.22
N VAL A 342 -5.86 -7.60 16.15
CA VAL A 342 -7.14 -6.95 15.87
C VAL A 342 -6.91 -5.46 16.02
N GLU A 343 -7.32 -4.69 15.02
CA GLU A 343 -7.38 -3.23 15.06
C GLU A 343 -8.23 -2.83 16.28
N ASN A 344 -7.57 -2.46 17.38
CA ASN A 344 -8.22 -1.75 18.47
C ASN A 344 -8.15 -0.26 18.15
N ASP A 345 -9.25 0.44 18.39
CA ASP A 345 -9.34 1.90 18.27
C ASP A 345 -8.21 2.55 19.10
N GLY A 346 -7.20 3.10 18.41
CA GLY A 346 -6.07 3.79 19.01
C GLY A 346 -4.69 3.15 18.85
N GLU A 347 -4.54 1.97 18.23
CA GLU A 347 -3.22 1.42 17.89
C GLU A 347 -2.73 1.84 16.48
N PRO A 348 -1.41 2.03 16.26
CA PRO A 348 -0.87 2.32 14.94
C PRO A 348 -1.21 1.20 13.97
N SER A 349 -2.06 1.51 13.00
CA SER A 349 -2.36 0.62 11.89
C SER A 349 -1.10 0.49 11.03
N TRP A 350 -0.54 -0.72 10.91
CA TRP A 350 0.60 -0.99 10.01
C TRP A 350 0.19 -1.11 8.54
N ARG A 351 -1.05 -0.75 8.22
CA ARG A 351 -1.54 -0.69 6.84
C ARG A 351 -0.64 0.24 6.02
N LEU A 352 -0.43 -0.10 4.76
CA LEU A 352 0.42 0.63 3.81
C LEU A 352 1.94 0.66 4.14
N GLN A 353 2.39 0.32 5.36
CA GLN A 353 3.80 0.29 5.79
C GLN A 353 4.66 -0.83 5.15
N ALA A 354 4.12 -1.48 4.13
CA ALA A 354 4.74 -2.50 3.31
C ALA A 354 4.56 -2.25 1.81
N SER A 355 3.96 -1.11 1.46
CA SER A 355 3.74 -0.66 0.09
C SER A 355 4.61 0.55 -0.21
N VAL A 356 5.06 0.68 -1.45
CA VAL A 356 5.80 1.87 -1.94
C VAL A 356 5.16 2.37 -3.22
N ALA A 357 5.25 3.67 -3.49
CA ALA A 357 4.91 4.20 -4.81
C ALA A 357 5.71 3.46 -5.90
N PHE A 358 5.02 3.05 -6.96
CA PHE A 358 5.63 2.31 -8.05
C PHE A 358 4.98 2.72 -9.37
N PRO A 359 5.72 3.36 -10.29
CA PRO A 359 5.12 3.80 -11.55
C PRO A 359 4.79 2.61 -12.46
N TYR A 360 3.91 2.86 -13.42
CA TYR A 360 3.61 1.95 -14.53
C TYR A 360 4.39 2.40 -15.77
N TRP A 361 5.03 1.47 -16.45
CA TRP A 361 5.70 1.68 -17.73
C TRP A 361 4.94 0.99 -18.85
N ASP A 362 4.39 1.79 -19.76
CA ASP A 362 3.81 1.25 -20.98
C ASP A 362 4.92 1.03 -22.01
N SER A 363 5.24 -0.23 -22.25
CA SER A 363 6.27 -0.63 -23.21
C SER A 363 5.95 -0.27 -24.66
N ARG A 364 4.66 -0.13 -25.02
CA ARG A 364 4.20 0.17 -26.38
C ARG A 364 4.36 1.65 -26.68
N THR A 365 3.90 2.52 -25.78
CA THR A 365 3.97 3.97 -25.95
C THR A 365 5.26 4.58 -25.41
N ARG A 366 6.06 3.80 -24.67
CA ARG A 366 7.26 4.24 -23.96
C ARG A 366 6.97 5.38 -22.98
N THR A 367 5.82 5.32 -22.31
CA THR A 367 5.38 6.32 -21.34
C THR A 367 5.44 5.79 -19.92
N LEU A 368 5.90 6.65 -19.00
CA LEU A 368 5.90 6.37 -17.57
C LEU A 368 4.69 7.06 -16.93
N GLU A 369 3.82 6.29 -16.29
CA GLU A 369 2.66 6.79 -15.57
C GLU A 369 2.79 6.50 -14.07
N PRO A 370 3.12 7.51 -13.24
CA PRO A 370 3.19 7.35 -11.78
C PRO A 370 1.80 7.28 -11.10
N GLY A 371 0.72 7.49 -11.86
CA GLY A 371 -0.63 7.67 -11.36
C GLY A 371 -1.00 9.15 -11.25
N THR A 372 -2.19 9.48 -11.75
CA THR A 372 -2.72 10.85 -11.79
C THR A 372 -3.95 10.95 -10.89
N TYR A 373 -4.15 12.11 -10.27
CA TYR A 373 -5.23 12.35 -9.31
C TYR A 373 -6.14 13.48 -9.79
N CYS A 374 -7.44 13.35 -9.56
CA CYS A 374 -8.41 14.41 -9.82
C CYS A 374 -8.25 15.55 -8.80
N ARG A 375 -7.92 16.77 -9.26
CA ARG A 375 -7.69 17.92 -8.38
C ARG A 375 -8.93 18.30 -7.57
N ALA A 376 -10.12 18.20 -8.17
CA ALA A 376 -11.37 18.49 -7.47
C ALA A 376 -11.65 17.49 -6.32
N CYS A 377 -11.46 16.19 -6.55
CA CYS A 377 -11.59 15.18 -5.50
C CYS A 377 -10.61 15.42 -4.35
N THR A 378 -9.37 15.79 -4.67
CA THR A 378 -8.36 15.98 -3.63
C THR A 378 -8.60 17.28 -2.87
N TYR A 379 -8.90 18.37 -3.56
CA TYR A 379 -9.23 19.66 -2.97
C TYR A 379 -10.46 19.59 -2.05
N HIS A 380 -11.49 18.85 -2.45
CA HIS A 380 -12.69 18.66 -1.64
C HIS A 380 -12.33 18.16 -0.23
N TRP A 381 -11.45 17.17 -0.16
CA TRP A 381 -10.99 16.58 1.09
C TRP A 381 -9.97 17.47 1.82
N GLU A 382 -9.00 18.04 1.11
CA GLU A 382 -7.94 18.89 1.68
C GLU A 382 -8.48 20.16 2.34
N GLU A 383 -9.59 20.71 1.85
CA GLU A 383 -10.20 21.92 2.41
C GLU A 383 -11.35 21.62 3.38
N GLY A 384 -11.45 20.38 3.87
CA GLY A 384 -12.38 20.00 4.93
C GLY A 384 -13.86 20.03 4.53
N ASN A 385 -14.17 19.93 3.23
CA ASN A 385 -15.56 19.83 2.77
C ASN A 385 -16.14 18.42 2.93
N ALA A 386 -15.28 17.43 3.19
CA ALA A 386 -15.69 16.06 3.49
C ALA A 386 -15.97 15.89 4.99
N ASP A 387 -17.13 15.34 5.35
CA ASP A 387 -17.53 15.07 6.74
C ASP A 387 -17.11 13.67 7.23
N ASP A 388 -16.52 12.86 6.35
CA ASP A 388 -16.22 11.43 6.56
C ASP A 388 -14.96 11.16 7.39
N TRP A 389 -14.22 12.19 7.80
CA TRP A 389 -13.02 12.08 8.62
C TRP A 389 -13.29 11.59 10.06
N ARG A 390 -14.54 11.64 10.53
CA ARG A 390 -14.89 11.38 11.95
C ARG A 390 -15.09 9.91 12.31
N ARG A 391 -15.26 8.98 11.36
CA ARG A 391 -15.48 7.55 11.64
C ARG A 391 -14.72 6.64 10.69
N MET A 392 -13.88 5.74 11.22
CA MET A 392 -13.13 4.76 10.42
C MET A 392 -14.05 3.79 9.66
N GLU A 393 -15.25 3.55 10.17
CA GLU A 393 -16.25 2.66 9.54
C GLU A 393 -16.81 3.26 8.24
N THR A 394 -16.85 4.59 8.13
CA THR A 394 -17.44 5.30 6.99
C THR A 394 -16.45 5.71 5.92
N ILE A 395 -15.17 5.45 6.16
CA ILE A 395 -14.01 5.96 5.41
C ILE A 395 -13.95 5.53 3.93
N PHE A 396 -14.66 4.46 3.55
CA PHE A 396 -14.80 4.02 2.15
C PHE A 396 -16.27 3.79 1.76
N HIS A 397 -17.23 4.37 2.48
CA HIS A 397 -18.59 4.32 1.99
C HIS A 397 -18.71 5.11 0.66
N LEU A 398 -19.68 4.71 -0.16
CA LEU A 398 -19.98 5.28 -1.48
C LEU A 398 -20.65 6.67 -1.38
N HIS A 399 -20.14 7.57 -0.53
CA HIS A 399 -20.69 8.91 -0.32
C HIS A 399 -19.77 9.92 -1.00
N PRO A 400 -20.18 10.55 -2.11
CA PRO A 400 -19.28 11.45 -2.82
C PRO A 400 -19.20 12.83 -2.15
N PRO A 401 -18.01 13.44 -2.07
CA PRO A 401 -16.68 12.86 -2.28
C PRO A 401 -16.16 12.17 -1.02
N SER A 402 -15.93 10.86 -1.11
CA SER A 402 -15.37 10.07 0.00
C SER A 402 -13.84 10.17 0.01
N ARG A 403 -13.23 9.81 1.15
CA ARG A 403 -11.78 9.65 1.28
C ARG A 403 -11.20 8.70 0.24
N GLU A 404 -11.97 7.73 -0.27
CA GLU A 404 -11.58 6.92 -1.43
C GLU A 404 -11.22 7.78 -2.65
N ALA A 405 -12.05 8.79 -2.97
CA ALA A 405 -11.83 9.67 -4.11
C ALA A 405 -10.55 10.51 -3.97
N TYR A 406 -10.16 10.86 -2.74
CA TYR A 406 -8.89 11.55 -2.46
C TYR A 406 -7.67 10.67 -2.74
N TYR A 407 -7.71 9.37 -2.39
CA TYR A 407 -6.59 8.44 -2.62
C TYR A 407 -6.64 7.67 -3.95
N ARG A 408 -7.72 7.78 -4.72
CA ARG A 408 -7.83 7.07 -6.00
C ARG A 408 -6.92 7.70 -7.04
N ALA A 409 -5.99 6.88 -7.55
CA ALA A 409 -5.16 7.21 -8.70
C ALA A 409 -5.79 6.65 -9.98
N PHE A 410 -5.48 7.29 -11.09
CA PHE A 410 -5.96 6.95 -12.42
C PHE A 410 -4.79 6.89 -13.41
N LEU A 411 -4.93 6.10 -14.47
CA LEU A 411 -4.20 6.38 -15.70
C LEU A 411 -4.69 7.71 -16.27
N GLU A 412 -3.83 8.45 -16.95
CA GLU A 412 -4.22 9.74 -17.52
C GLU A 412 -5.38 9.60 -18.52
N ALA A 413 -5.38 8.51 -19.29
CA ALA A 413 -6.42 8.19 -20.26
C ALA A 413 -7.80 7.89 -19.64
N ASP A 414 -7.86 7.49 -18.37
CA ASP A 414 -9.12 7.13 -17.70
C ASP A 414 -9.81 8.33 -17.04
N LEU A 415 -9.08 9.44 -16.86
CA LEU A 415 -9.59 10.64 -16.17
C LEU A 415 -10.80 11.30 -16.84
N PRO A 416 -10.86 11.46 -18.18
CA PRO A 416 -12.04 12.00 -18.85
C PRO A 416 -13.33 11.27 -18.45
N GLN A 417 -13.29 9.94 -18.36
CA GLN A 417 -14.44 9.12 -17.96
C GLN A 417 -14.81 9.33 -16.47
N HIS A 418 -13.81 9.51 -15.62
CA HIS A 418 -14.03 9.88 -14.22
C HIS A 418 -14.70 11.25 -14.08
N PHE A 419 -14.26 12.26 -14.83
CA PHE A 419 -14.80 13.62 -14.73
C PHE A 419 -16.29 13.72 -15.03
N LEU A 420 -16.78 12.94 -16.00
CA LEU A 420 -18.21 12.89 -16.34
C LEU A 420 -19.11 12.55 -15.14
N HIS A 421 -18.60 11.76 -14.20
CA HIS A 421 -19.36 11.24 -13.06
C HIS A 421 -18.85 11.78 -11.71
N CYS A 422 -17.85 12.67 -11.73
CA CYS A 422 -17.22 13.18 -10.53
C CYS A 422 -18.07 14.25 -9.82
N VAL A 423 -18.58 13.93 -8.63
CA VAL A 423 -19.39 14.88 -7.83
C VAL A 423 -18.57 16.09 -7.38
N ALA A 424 -17.29 15.91 -7.05
CA ALA A 424 -16.42 17.02 -6.65
C ALA A 424 -16.16 18.00 -7.82
N MET A 425 -16.09 17.50 -9.06
CA MET A 425 -15.96 18.36 -10.25
C MET A 425 -17.18 19.26 -10.43
N LYS A 426 -18.40 18.79 -10.12
CA LYS A 426 -19.63 19.58 -10.21
C LYS A 426 -19.68 20.78 -9.25
N GLN A 427 -18.82 20.79 -8.23
CA GLN A 427 -18.74 21.87 -7.25
C GLN A 427 -17.95 23.09 -7.76
N ASN A 428 -17.23 22.98 -8.88
CA ASN A 428 -16.49 24.07 -9.52
C ASN A 428 -15.58 24.86 -8.55
N TYR A 429 -14.75 24.12 -7.78
CA TYR A 429 -13.84 24.72 -6.81
C TYR A 429 -12.84 25.69 -7.44
N ASN A 430 -12.57 26.79 -6.74
CA ASN A 430 -11.42 27.64 -7.03
C ASN A 430 -10.21 27.16 -6.23
N PHE A 431 -9.30 26.43 -6.89
CA PHE A 431 -8.12 25.83 -6.26
C PHE A 431 -7.12 26.85 -5.67
N ARG A 432 -7.27 28.16 -5.95
CA ARG A 432 -6.47 29.23 -5.35
C ARG A 432 -6.95 29.63 -3.95
N VAL A 433 -8.19 29.29 -3.60
CA VAL A 433 -8.76 29.59 -2.29
C VAL A 433 -8.28 28.53 -1.31
N GLU A 434 -7.69 28.97 -0.20
CA GLU A 434 -7.24 28.10 0.88
C GLU A 434 -8.00 28.47 2.15
N ARG A 435 -8.87 27.56 2.62
CA ARG A 435 -9.76 27.76 3.77
C ARG A 435 -9.12 27.32 5.07
N LEU A 436 -8.32 26.26 5.03
CA LEU A 436 -7.63 25.75 6.22
C LEU A 436 -6.33 26.51 6.52
N SER A 437 -5.96 26.58 7.79
CA SER A 437 -4.72 27.21 8.27
C SER A 437 -3.47 26.43 7.81
N PRO A 438 -2.28 27.07 7.74
CA PRO A 438 -1.03 26.38 7.35
C PRO A 438 -0.71 25.13 8.18
N THR A 439 -1.10 25.10 9.45
CA THR A 439 -0.96 23.94 10.36
C THR A 439 -1.91 22.79 10.02
N GLU A 440 -3.12 23.10 9.54
CA GLU A 440 -4.09 22.09 9.08
C GLU A 440 -3.75 21.57 7.67
N ARG A 441 -2.99 22.34 6.89
CA ARG A 441 -2.50 21.98 5.53
C ARG A 441 -1.39 20.93 5.52
N LEU A 442 -1.01 20.35 6.65
CA LEU A 442 -0.04 19.27 6.69
C LEU A 442 -0.41 18.12 5.74
N PHE A 443 -1.68 17.96 5.38
CA PHE A 443 -2.17 16.89 4.50
C PHE A 443 -2.30 17.26 3.01
N LYS A 444 -1.96 18.50 2.62
CA LYS A 444 -2.04 18.95 1.22
C LYS A 444 -0.98 18.25 0.36
N ARG A 445 -1.43 17.62 -0.73
CA ARG A 445 -0.55 16.95 -1.68
C ARG A 445 0.13 17.96 -2.59
N LYS A 446 1.40 17.67 -2.89
CA LYS A 446 2.21 18.44 -3.83
C LYS A 446 2.15 17.80 -5.22
N GLY A 447 2.11 18.66 -6.22
CA GLY A 447 2.18 18.29 -7.62
C GLY A 447 1.72 19.44 -8.50
N THR A 448 2.17 19.43 -9.75
CA THR A 448 1.80 20.44 -10.75
C THR A 448 0.46 20.07 -11.37
N ASP A 449 -0.49 21.00 -11.31
CA ASP A 449 -1.79 20.88 -11.97
C ASP A 449 -1.63 20.97 -13.49
N PHE A 450 -2.42 20.18 -14.21
CA PHE A 450 -2.56 20.24 -15.66
C PHE A 450 -3.99 19.91 -16.07
N ILE A 451 -4.36 20.32 -17.29
CA ILE A 451 -5.68 20.05 -17.84
C ILE A 451 -5.65 18.75 -18.62
N VAL A 452 -6.58 17.86 -18.31
CA VAL A 452 -6.84 16.64 -19.07
C VAL A 452 -8.15 16.85 -19.81
N GLY A 453 -8.14 16.69 -21.12
CA GLY A 453 -9.32 16.79 -21.98
C GLY A 453 -9.62 15.48 -22.70
N HIS A 454 -10.77 15.44 -23.37
CA HIS A 454 -11.09 14.34 -24.27
C HIS A 454 -10.15 14.40 -25.49
N LYS A 455 -9.35 13.35 -25.71
CA LYS A 455 -8.59 13.23 -26.96
C LYS A 455 -9.58 12.89 -28.07
N ASN A 456 -9.84 13.84 -28.97
CA ASN A 456 -10.52 13.52 -30.22
C ASN A 456 -9.56 12.68 -31.06
N ASN A 457 -10.04 11.55 -31.59
CA ASN A 457 -9.29 10.62 -32.45
C ASN A 457 -8.93 11.21 -33.84
N THR A 458 -8.64 12.51 -33.94
CA THR A 458 -8.35 13.18 -35.20
C THR A 458 -6.87 13.40 -35.48
N ASP A 459 -5.98 13.07 -34.54
CA ASP A 459 -4.52 13.13 -34.76
C ASP A 459 -3.92 11.72 -34.67
N ALA A 460 -4.07 10.95 -35.76
CA ALA A 460 -3.38 9.69 -36.01
C ALA A 460 -2.81 9.69 -37.43
#